data_AF-U4KMT2-F1
#
_entry.id   AF-U4KMT2-F1
#
_cell.length_a   1.000
_cell.length_b   1.000
_cell.length_c   1.000
_cell.angle_alpha   90.00
_cell.angle_beta   90.00
_cell.angle_gamma   90.00
#
_symmetry.space_group_name_H-M   'P 1'
#
loop_
_entity.id
_entity.type
_entity.pdbx_description
1 polymer ?
#
loop_
_entity_poly.entity_id
_entity_poly.type
_entity_poly.pdbx_seq_one_letter_code
_entity_poly.pdbx_strand_id
1 'polypeptide(L)'
;MANLNVMILDYGKNQRKVNYIIKDGKYYAITSGQSNKVASIKEYNEVTLLVDNNPIAAKAQVITDQNEVKALFEAFNEVNNNHFNEFKDIFVAVEFSVQ
;
A
#
# COMPACT_ATOMS: atom_id res chain seq x y z
N MET A 1 -3.12 -20.73 -8.50
CA MET A 1 -2.43 -19.77 -7.61
C MET A 1 -2.91 -18.39 -8.02
N ALA A 2 -3.47 -17.59 -7.11
CA ALA A 2 -3.84 -16.22 -7.44
C ALA A 2 -2.56 -15.42 -7.70
N ASN A 3 -2.48 -14.73 -8.84
CA ASN A 3 -1.37 -13.83 -9.12
C ASN A 3 -1.62 -12.55 -8.34
N LEU A 4 -0.90 -12.39 -7.23
CA LEU A 4 -0.94 -11.19 -6.43
C LEU A 4 -0.28 -10.04 -7.21
N ASN A 5 -0.96 -8.91 -7.35
CA ASN A 5 -0.32 -7.69 -7.83
C ASN A 5 0.62 -7.16 -6.74
N VAL A 6 1.92 -7.23 -7.00
CA VAL A 6 2.98 -6.85 -6.07
C VAL A 6 3.85 -5.77 -6.71
N MET A 7 4.14 -4.71 -5.95
CA MET A 7 5.13 -3.70 -6.32
C MET A 7 6.28 -3.68 -5.31
N ILE A 8 7.43 -3.16 -5.71
CA ILE A 8 8.49 -2.79 -4.77
C ILE A 8 8.28 -1.32 -4.40
N LEU A 9 8.06 -1.07 -3.11
CA LEU A 9 8.04 0.26 -2.53
C LEU A 9 9.45 0.60 -2.04
N ASP A 10 10.03 1.65 -2.61
CA ASP A 10 11.26 2.27 -2.17
C ASP A 10 10.94 3.58 -1.42
N TYR A 11 11.31 3.62 -0.14
CA TYR A 11 11.04 4.74 0.76
C TYR A 11 12.32 5.17 1.50
N GLY A 12 13.41 5.31 0.74
CA GLY A 12 14.71 5.81 1.21
C GLY A 12 15.78 4.73 1.17
N LYS A 13 16.25 4.25 2.33
CA LYS A 13 17.27 3.18 2.40
C LYS A 13 16.70 1.76 2.34
N ASN A 14 15.37 1.62 2.23
CA ASN A 14 14.69 0.34 2.32
C ASN A 14 13.75 0.13 1.14
N GLN A 15 13.83 -1.08 0.57
CA GLN A 15 12.88 -1.58 -0.41
C GLN A 15 12.03 -2.69 0.21
N ARG A 16 10.72 -2.67 -0.06
CA ARG A 16 9.79 -3.71 0.42
C ARG A 16 8.81 -4.09 -0.68
N LYS A 17 8.57 -5.40 -0.83
CA LYS A 17 7.45 -5.89 -1.64
C LYS A 17 6.15 -5.63 -0.89
N VAL A 18 5.17 -5.07 -1.58
CA VAL A 18 3.83 -4.82 -1.04
C VAL A 18 2.79 -5.20 -2.08
N ASN A 19 1.72 -5.86 -1.63
CA ASN A 19 0.55 -6.06 -2.46
C ASN A 19 -0.12 -4.69 -2.66
N TYR A 20 -0.63 -4.46 -3.87
CA TYR A 20 -1.31 -3.21 -4.17
C TYR A 20 -2.57 -3.39 -5.02
N ILE A 21 -3.51 -2.47 -4.91
CA ILE A 21 -4.60 -2.30 -5.87
C ILE A 21 -4.54 -0.90 -6.46
N ILE A 22 -5.15 -0.74 -7.62
CA ILE A 22 -5.38 0.58 -8.22
C ILE A 22 -6.86 0.89 -8.08
N LYS A 23 -7.18 2.05 -7.51
CA LYS A 23 -8.54 2.55 -7.36
C LYS A 23 -8.52 4.05 -7.63
N ASP A 24 -9.44 4.54 -8.46
CA ASP A 24 -9.56 5.97 -8.80
C ASP A 24 -8.23 6.62 -9.25
N GLY A 25 -7.42 5.88 -10.01
CA GLY A 25 -6.12 6.34 -10.53
C GLY A 25 -4.98 6.38 -9.50
N LYS A 26 -5.21 5.93 -8.27
CA LYS A 26 -4.21 5.88 -7.21
C LYS A 26 -3.88 4.44 -6.82
N TYR A 27 -2.69 4.23 -6.30
CA TYR A 27 -2.25 2.94 -5.80
C TYR A 27 -2.50 2.88 -4.30
N TYR A 28 -2.95 1.73 -3.80
CA TYR A 28 -3.18 1.51 -2.38
C TYR A 28 -2.45 0.27 -1.93
N ALA A 29 -1.95 0.28 -0.69
CA ALA A 29 -1.43 -0.89 0.02
C ALA A 29 -2.02 -0.97 1.42
N ILE A 30 -2.26 -2.17 1.95
CA ILE A 30 -2.66 -2.39 3.35
C ILE A 30 -1.47 -2.87 4.16
N THR A 31 -1.31 -2.33 5.36
CA THR A 31 -0.25 -2.72 6.31
C THR A 31 -0.71 -2.55 7.75
N SER A 32 0.01 -3.14 8.71
CA SER A 32 -0.11 -2.74 10.12
C SER A 32 0.35 -1.30 10.32
N GLY A 33 -0.40 -0.52 11.11
CA GLY A 33 -0.06 0.82 11.55
C GLY A 33 1.22 0.90 12.40
N GLN A 34 1.67 -0.23 12.95
CA GLN A 34 2.92 -0.34 13.70
C GLN A 34 4.11 -0.69 12.80
N SER A 35 3.91 -0.86 11.49
CA SER A 35 5.02 -1.22 10.60
C SER A 35 6.00 -0.07 10.45
N ASN A 36 7.31 -0.37 10.45
CA ASN A 36 8.37 0.61 10.21
C ASN A 36 8.15 1.42 8.91
N LYS A 37 7.49 0.84 7.90
CA LYS A 37 7.15 1.55 6.65
C LYS A 37 6.24 2.75 6.90
N VAL A 38 5.29 2.64 7.84
CA VAL A 38 4.34 3.70 8.21
C VAL A 38 5.07 4.85 8.88
N ALA A 39 6.00 4.54 9.80
CA ALA A 39 6.85 5.56 10.41
C ALA A 39 7.69 6.29 9.36
N SER A 40 8.34 5.55 8.46
CA SER A 40 9.14 6.15 7.39
C SER A 40 8.32 7.00 6.41
N ILE A 41 7.13 6.56 6.01
CA ILE A 41 6.25 7.33 5.11
C ILE A 41 5.74 8.63 5.76
N LYS A 42 5.51 8.61 7.07
CA LYS A 42 5.11 9.81 7.82
C LYS A 42 6.24 10.84 7.90
N GLU A 43 7.49 10.39 7.91
CA GLU A 43 8.68 11.24 7.93
C GLU A 43 9.08 11.71 6.53
N TYR A 44 9.01 10.81 5.53
CA TYR A 44 9.35 11.04 4.13
C TYR A 44 8.20 10.56 3.25
N ASN A 45 7.47 11.50 2.65
CA ASN A 45 6.30 11.17 1.83
C ASN A 45 6.62 11.01 0.34
N GLU A 46 7.84 11.27 -0.11
CA GLU A 46 8.26 11.00 -1.49
C GLU A 46 8.82 9.58 -1.58
N VAL A 47 8.27 8.77 -2.48
CA VAL A 47 8.61 7.35 -2.65
C VAL A 47 8.75 7.01 -4.12
N THR A 48 9.42 5.90 -4.41
CA THR A 48 9.43 5.29 -5.74
C THR A 48 8.72 3.95 -5.70
N LEU A 49 7.78 3.75 -6.62
CA LEU A 49 7.12 2.47 -6.85
C LEU A 49 7.79 1.80 -8.04
N LEU A 50 8.20 0.54 -7.92
CA LEU A 50 8.59 -0.28 -9.06
C LEU A 50 7.45 -1.24 -9.37
N VAL A 51 6.72 -0.93 -10.45
CA VAL A 51 5.63 -1.76 -11.00
C VAL A 51 6.13 -2.36 -12.30
N ASP A 52 6.21 -3.69 -12.39
CA ASP A 52 6.80 -4.40 -13.54
C ASP A 52 8.20 -3.90 -13.93
N ASN A 53 9.02 -3.58 -12.91
CA ASN A 53 10.35 -2.97 -13.01
C ASN A 53 10.39 -1.53 -13.58
N ASN A 54 9.24 -0.89 -13.78
CA ASN A 54 9.18 0.51 -14.17
C ASN A 54 9.12 1.40 -12.91
N PRO A 55 10.10 2.31 -12.71
CA PRO A 55 10.08 3.24 -11.59
C PRO A 55 9.06 4.35 -11.81
N ILE A 56 8.23 4.59 -10.80
CA ILE A 56 7.20 5.62 -10.78
C ILE A 56 7.40 6.46 -9.50
N ALA A 57 7.65 7.75 -9.66
CA ALA A 57 7.69 8.68 -8.54
C ALA A 57 6.27 8.91 -8.00
N ALA A 58 6.10 8.86 -6.69
CA ALA A 58 4.80 9.05 -6.06
C ALA A 58 4.91 9.77 -4.72
N LYS A 59 3.81 10.39 -4.31
CA LYS A 59 3.61 10.85 -2.94
C LYS A 59 2.80 9.82 -2.16
N ALA A 60 3.29 9.44 -0.99
CA ALA A 60 2.66 8.49 -0.09
C ALA A 60 1.94 9.20 1.06
N GLN A 61 0.75 8.73 1.39
CA GLN A 61 -0.03 9.19 2.55
C GLN A 61 -0.59 7.98 3.31
N VAL A 62 -0.55 8.06 4.64
CA VAL A 62 -1.16 7.04 5.50
C VAL A 62 -2.62 7.43 5.77
N ILE A 63 -3.54 6.51 5.48
CA ILE A 63 -4.97 6.61 5.77
C ILE A 63 -5.25 5.79 7.03
N THR A 64 -5.82 6.44 8.05
CA THR A 64 -6.15 5.83 9.34
C THR A 64 -7.64 5.72 9.61
N ASP A 65 -8.49 6.30 8.75
CA ASP A 65 -9.95 6.15 8.85
C ASP A 65 -10.33 4.68 8.66
N GLN A 66 -10.87 4.04 9.69
CA GLN A 66 -11.10 2.60 9.68
C GLN A 66 -12.21 2.16 8.72
N ASN A 67 -13.18 3.03 8.41
CA ASN A 67 -14.21 2.70 7.44
C ASN A 67 -13.60 2.65 6.03
N GLU A 68 -12.74 3.62 5.72
CA GLU A 68 -12.03 3.66 4.44
C GLU A 68 -11.02 2.50 4.30
N VAL A 69 -10.24 2.23 5.36
CA VAL A 69 -9.28 1.12 5.35
C VAL A 69 -10.00 -0.23 5.22
N LYS A 70 -11.17 -0.41 5.86
CA LYS A 70 -11.98 -1.62 5.71
C LYS A 70 -12.52 -1.76 4.28
N ALA A 71 -13.04 -0.69 3.69
CA ALA A 71 -13.51 -0.71 2.31
C ALA A 71 -12.39 -1.07 1.32
N LEU A 72 -11.18 -0.56 1.56
CA LEU A 72 -10.00 -0.94 0.78
C LEU A 72 -9.63 -2.42 1.00
N PHE A 73 -9.64 -2.90 2.24
CA PHE A 73 -9.37 -4.32 2.55
C PHE A 73 -10.33 -5.27 1.82
N GLU A 74 -11.62 -4.92 1.78
CA GLU A 74 -12.63 -5.67 1.03
C GLU A 74 -12.32 -5.66 -0.47
N ALA A 75 -11.96 -4.50 -1.04
CA ALA A 75 -11.54 -4.41 -2.44
C ALA A 75 -10.30 -5.27 -2.75
N PHE A 76 -9.34 -5.36 -1.82
CA PHE A 76 -8.20 -6.28 -1.95
C PHE A 76 -8.62 -7.75 -1.99
N ASN A 77 -9.64 -8.14 -1.21
CA ASN A 77 -10.17 -9.50 -1.21
C ASN A 77 -10.92 -9.83 -2.50
N GLU A 78 -11.71 -8.89 -3.03
CA GLU A 78 -12.46 -9.07 -4.28
C GLU A 78 -11.56 -9.41 -5.47
N VAL A 79 -10.38 -8.78 -5.54
CA VAL A 79 -9.38 -9.06 -6.58
C VAL A 79 -8.40 -10.18 -6.19
N ASN A 80 -8.66 -10.89 -5.09
CA ASN A 80 -7.78 -11.93 -4.52
C ASN A 80 -6.32 -11.46 -4.35
N ASN A 81 -6.11 -10.18 -4.00
CA ASN A 81 -4.79 -9.60 -3.81
C ASN A 81 -4.42 -9.32 -2.34
N ASN A 82 -5.18 -9.86 -1.39
CA ASN A 82 -4.90 -9.69 0.02
C ASN A 82 -4.03 -10.83 0.55
N HIS A 83 -2.99 -10.49 1.33
CA HIS A 83 -2.20 -11.48 2.06
C HIS A 83 -2.69 -11.69 3.50
N PHE A 84 -3.59 -10.82 3.98
CA PHE A 84 -4.22 -10.95 5.28
C PHE A 84 -5.52 -11.75 5.14
N ASN A 85 -5.75 -12.69 6.06
CA ASN A 85 -6.95 -13.54 6.04
C ASN A 85 -8.19 -12.85 6.62
N GLU A 86 -8.00 -11.88 7.52
CA GLU A 86 -9.07 -11.18 8.23
C GLU A 86 -8.67 -9.73 8.46
N PHE A 87 -9.67 -8.84 8.52
CA PHE A 87 -9.46 -7.43 8.86
C PHE A 87 -9.13 -7.27 10.34
N LYS A 88 -8.25 -6.32 10.68
CA LYS A 88 -7.90 -5.96 12.05
C LYS A 88 -7.81 -4.44 12.17
N ASP A 89 -8.29 -3.91 13.29
CA ASP A 89 -8.29 -2.46 13.57
C ASP A 89 -6.89 -1.84 13.67
N ILE A 90 -5.85 -2.68 13.74
CA ILE A 90 -4.46 -2.25 13.68
C ILE A 90 -4.01 -1.90 12.26
N PHE A 91 -4.83 -2.17 11.24
CA PHE A 91 -4.48 -1.92 9.85
C PHE A 91 -4.68 -0.45 9.48
N VAL A 92 -3.82 -0.01 8.58
CA VAL A 92 -3.87 1.27 7.90
C VAL A 92 -3.69 1.02 6.41
N ALA A 93 -4.17 1.96 5.60
CA ALA A 93 -3.85 1.98 4.18
C ALA A 93 -2.74 3.00 3.92
N VAL A 94 -1.95 2.74 2.88
CA VAL A 94 -1.04 3.70 2.30
C VAL A 94 -1.54 4.00 0.90
N GLU A 95 -1.91 5.24 0.66
CA GLU A 95 -2.23 5.77 -0.66
C GLU A 95 -0.96 6.28 -1.32
N PHE A 96 -0.79 5.99 -2.61
CA PHE A 96 0.25 6.56 -3.44
C PHE A 96 -0.37 7.31 -4.62
N SER A 97 -0.11 8.62 -4.66
CA SER A 97 -0.49 9.50 -5.75
C SER A 97 0.71 9.68 -6.69
N VAL A 98 0.61 9.14 -7.91
CA VAL A 98 1.66 9.25 -8.94
C VAL A 98 1.70 10.66 -9.53
N GLN A 99 2.88 11.12 -9.90
CA GLN A 99 3.12 12.42 -10.52
C GLN A 99 3.21 12.35 -12.05
#